data_AF-A0A2V6UP83-F1
#
_entry.id   AF-A0A2V6UP83-F1
#
_cell.length_a   1.000
_cell.length_b   1.000
_cell.length_c   1.000
_cell.angle_alpha   90.00
_cell.angle_beta   90.00
_cell.angle_gamma   90.00
#
_symmetry.space_group_name_H-M   'P 1'
#
loop_
_entity.id
_entity.type
_entity.pdbx_description
1 polymer ?
#
loop_
_entity_poly.entity_id
_entity_poly.type
_entity_poly.pdbx_seq_one_letter_code
_entity_poly.pdbx_strand_id
1 'polypeptide(L)'
;MPARLASRRRSGHRGLRGGRSRVRRRRARRRARGAAAREPQHLARLRRLQCRARAGGDVVTRVLGVGLLTGWGAGVAALPEDARRAAGERRVVTAATPPLAGERFRRATRECLLGVAAVEAALRESGLDRAAIAGPRTALVYVTAAAYGASNHGFIVAGAPRAAKSEGGLSGDARGSALYFPYTAPSAVPAEVAIEYGLTGGYVILVGGAAAAVDALWQAGTLLTAGRADTALVLAVETFEECAALWARGRWTTPRPLVEAAACAVLRGGGELEYGPGDASTLETLVARRAGETLACGPLVGLALARAAGAPRVRVTGRWRGRCAQIALAT
;
A
#
# COMPACT_ATOMS: atom_id res chain seq x y z
N MET A 1 -45.86 -45.17 -15.13
CA MET A 1 -46.72 -44.86 -16.29
C MET A 1 -46.63 -43.37 -16.60
N PRO A 2 -45.99 -42.97 -17.72
CA PRO A 2 -45.68 -41.58 -18.08
C PRO A 2 -46.55 -41.03 -19.23
N ALA A 3 -46.64 -39.71 -19.36
CA ALA A 3 -46.94 -38.96 -20.60
C ALA A 3 -46.76 -37.44 -20.35
N ARG A 4 -46.34 -36.54 -21.24
CA ARG A 4 -45.72 -36.56 -22.58
C ARG A 4 -45.11 -35.17 -22.81
N LEU A 5 -44.05 -35.13 -23.61
CA LEU A 5 -43.26 -33.97 -24.05
C LEU A 5 -44.02 -33.01 -25.00
N ALA A 6 -43.56 -31.75 -25.03
CA ALA A 6 -43.61 -30.90 -26.22
C ALA A 6 -42.21 -30.38 -26.56
N SER A 7 -41.82 -30.55 -27.82
CA SER A 7 -40.53 -30.21 -28.42
C SER A 7 -40.71 -29.20 -29.55
N ARG A 8 -39.73 -28.28 -29.73
CA ARG A 8 -39.46 -27.57 -31.00
C ARG A 8 -37.95 -27.26 -31.04
N ARG A 9 -37.16 -28.01 -31.80
CA ARG A 9 -36.76 -27.85 -33.23
C ARG A 9 -35.83 -26.64 -33.50
N ARG A 10 -34.56 -26.92 -33.86
CA ARG A 10 -33.99 -26.66 -35.20
C ARG A 10 -32.59 -27.29 -35.38
N SER A 11 -32.53 -28.24 -36.32
CA SER A 11 -31.39 -28.60 -37.19
C SER A 11 -30.92 -27.36 -37.99
N GLY A 12 -29.68 -27.17 -38.45
CA GLY A 12 -28.64 -28.11 -38.92
C GLY A 12 -28.55 -28.01 -40.46
N HIS A 13 -27.36 -27.65 -41.00
CA HIS A 13 -26.85 -27.72 -42.41
C HIS A 13 -26.11 -26.40 -42.79
N ARG A 14 -25.06 -26.33 -43.62
CA ARG A 14 -24.15 -27.25 -44.34
C ARG A 14 -23.02 -26.34 -44.87
N GLY A 15 -21.80 -26.87 -45.02
CA GLY A 15 -20.70 -26.16 -45.68
C GLY A 15 -20.84 -26.12 -47.21
N LEU A 16 -20.14 -25.17 -47.84
CA LEU A 16 -19.79 -25.18 -49.26
C LEU A 16 -18.39 -24.59 -49.48
N ARG A 17 -17.61 -25.27 -50.34
CA ARG A 17 -16.28 -24.93 -50.83
C ARG A 17 -16.37 -24.12 -52.13
N GLY A 18 -15.31 -23.35 -52.42
CA GLY A 18 -14.95 -22.79 -53.73
C GLY A 18 -14.36 -21.39 -53.55
N GLY A 19 -13.28 -20.93 -54.18
CA GLY A 19 -12.39 -21.45 -55.20
C GLY A 19 -11.17 -20.50 -55.28
N ARG A 20 -10.06 -20.97 -55.85
CA ARG A 20 -8.77 -20.25 -55.93
C ARG A 20 -8.81 -19.09 -56.93
N SER A 21 -8.08 -18.00 -56.65
CA SER A 21 -7.43 -17.17 -57.69
C SER A 21 -6.09 -16.63 -57.21
N ARG A 22 -5.10 -16.70 -58.10
CA ARG A 22 -3.69 -16.31 -57.93
C ARG A 22 -3.50 -14.85 -58.33
N VAL A 23 -2.80 -14.05 -57.52
CA VAL A 23 -1.97 -12.92 -58.02
C VAL A 23 -0.75 -12.73 -57.13
N ARG A 24 0.41 -12.56 -57.75
CA ARG A 24 1.75 -12.40 -57.15
C ARG A 24 2.20 -10.94 -57.30
N ARG A 25 3.07 -10.48 -56.38
CA ARG A 25 3.88 -9.23 -56.36
C ARG A 25 3.07 -7.95 -55.98
N ARG A 26 3.57 -6.96 -55.23
CA ARG A 26 4.89 -6.32 -55.09
C ARG A 26 5.03 -5.66 -53.70
N ARG A 27 6.26 -5.50 -53.22
CA ARG A 27 6.64 -4.54 -52.17
C ARG A 27 6.19 -3.13 -52.58
N ALA A 28 5.57 -2.41 -51.65
CA ALA A 28 5.52 -0.95 -51.65
C ALA A 28 5.88 -0.45 -50.25
N ARG A 29 7.05 0.17 -50.13
CA ARG A 29 7.35 1.13 -49.07
C ARG A 29 6.40 2.32 -49.26
N ARG A 30 5.57 2.64 -48.27
CA ARG A 30 5.09 4.01 -48.06
C ARG A 30 4.84 4.24 -46.58
N ARG A 31 5.49 5.29 -46.08
CA ARG A 31 5.36 5.88 -44.75
C ARG A 31 3.89 6.21 -44.49
N ALA A 32 3.35 5.71 -43.39
CA ALA A 32 2.19 6.30 -42.74
C ALA A 32 2.67 6.86 -41.39
N ARG A 33 2.85 8.18 -41.35
CA ARG A 33 2.84 8.95 -40.09
C ARG A 33 1.41 8.82 -39.54
N GLY A 34 1.18 7.81 -38.71
CA GLY A 34 -0.07 7.66 -37.98
C GLY A 34 -0.10 8.66 -36.83
N ALA A 35 -1.14 9.49 -36.80
CA ALA A 35 -1.42 10.46 -35.76
C ALA A 35 -1.33 9.78 -34.38
N ALA A 36 -0.45 10.30 -33.53
CA ALA A 36 -0.37 9.88 -32.14
C ALA A 36 -1.74 10.10 -31.50
N ALA A 37 -2.31 9.03 -30.93
CA ALA A 37 -3.42 9.14 -30.01
C ALA A 37 -3.08 10.22 -28.98
N ARG A 38 -3.99 11.18 -28.78
CA ARG A 38 -3.80 12.26 -27.80
C ARG A 38 -3.58 11.63 -26.44
N GLU A 39 -2.32 11.58 -26.03
CA GLU A 39 -1.90 11.15 -24.70
C GLU A 39 -2.61 12.06 -23.69
N PRO A 40 -3.31 11.52 -22.69
CA PRO A 40 -4.04 12.34 -21.76
C PRO A 40 -3.06 13.26 -21.01
N GLN A 41 -3.42 14.53 -20.88
CA GLN A 41 -2.51 15.63 -20.50
C GLN A 41 -1.75 15.41 -19.18
N HIS A 42 -2.28 14.54 -18.29
CA HIS A 42 -1.62 14.15 -17.05
C HIS A 42 -0.34 13.33 -17.28
N LEU A 43 -0.29 12.46 -18.30
CA LEU A 43 0.92 11.71 -18.67
C LEU A 43 1.96 12.58 -19.39
N ALA A 44 1.51 13.53 -20.21
CA ALA A 44 2.40 14.49 -20.87
C ALA A 44 3.06 15.47 -19.88
N ARG A 45 2.37 15.83 -18.79
CA ARG A 45 2.97 16.60 -17.68
C ARG A 45 4.01 15.79 -16.91
N LEU A 46 3.78 14.49 -16.69
CA LEU A 46 4.75 13.58 -16.07
C LEU A 46 6.05 13.47 -16.89
N ARG A 47 5.96 13.35 -18.22
CA ARG A 47 7.15 13.31 -19.09
C ARG A 47 7.94 14.62 -19.13
N ARG A 48 7.26 15.78 -19.11
CA ARG A 48 7.99 17.08 -19.06
C ARG A 48 8.74 17.30 -17.75
N LEU A 49 8.27 16.69 -16.65
CA LEU A 49 8.98 16.69 -15.36
C LEU A 49 10.26 15.83 -15.40
N GLN A 50 10.34 14.82 -16.27
CA GLN A 50 11.53 13.98 -16.45
C GLN A 50 12.68 14.71 -17.17
N CYS A 51 12.40 15.79 -17.93
CA CYS A 51 13.41 16.45 -18.77
C CYS A 51 14.15 17.62 -18.11
N ARG A 52 13.88 17.96 -16.85
CA ARG A 52 14.54 19.09 -16.16
C ARG A 52 15.01 18.72 -14.77
N ALA A 53 16.08 17.94 -14.69
CA ALA A 53 16.92 17.85 -13.50
C ALA A 53 18.37 17.56 -13.93
N ARG A 54 19.20 18.60 -14.07
CA ARG A 54 20.65 18.48 -14.04
C ARG A 54 21.26 19.71 -13.37
N ALA A 55 21.73 19.52 -12.15
CA ALA A 55 22.92 20.18 -11.58
C ALA A 55 23.23 19.55 -10.20
N GLY A 56 24.43 18.99 -10.03
CA GLY A 56 25.12 18.91 -8.73
C GLY A 56 25.11 17.57 -7.99
N GLY A 57 26.19 16.79 -8.13
CA GLY A 57 26.57 15.65 -7.28
C GLY A 57 25.72 14.39 -7.42
N ASP A 58 26.31 13.20 -7.25
CA ASP A 58 25.56 11.95 -7.05
C ASP A 58 24.88 11.97 -5.68
N VAL A 59 23.87 12.82 -5.52
CA VAL A 59 22.97 12.76 -4.38
C VAL A 59 22.11 11.54 -4.61
N VAL A 60 22.28 10.49 -3.80
CA VAL A 60 21.50 9.25 -3.86
C VAL A 60 20.37 9.32 -2.84
N THR A 61 19.19 8.83 -3.20
CA THR A 61 18.06 8.72 -2.28
C THR A 61 18.37 7.64 -1.25
N ARG A 62 18.41 8.05 0.02
CA ARG A 62 18.80 7.22 1.15
C ARG A 62 17.67 7.04 2.13
N VAL A 63 17.49 5.81 2.60
CA VAL A 63 16.66 5.47 3.75
C VAL A 63 17.45 5.77 5.02
N LEU A 64 16.98 6.71 5.85
CA LEU A 64 17.63 7.07 7.11
C LEU A 64 17.17 6.17 8.27
N GLY A 65 15.94 5.67 8.23
CA GLY A 65 15.37 4.79 9.24
C GLY A 65 14.03 4.22 8.80
N VAL A 66 13.61 3.10 9.40
CA VAL A 66 12.35 2.42 9.13
C VAL A 66 11.66 2.01 10.43
N GLY A 67 10.72 2.83 10.89
CA GLY A 67 9.85 2.46 11.99
C GLY A 67 8.98 1.29 11.61
N LEU A 68 8.96 0.24 12.44
CA LEU A 68 8.21 -1.00 12.18
C LEU A 68 7.43 -1.42 13.42
N LEU A 69 6.12 -1.55 13.28
CA LEU A 69 5.21 -2.13 14.25
C LEU A 69 4.43 -3.25 13.55
N THR A 70 4.39 -4.44 14.15
CA THR A 70 3.64 -5.58 13.60
C THR A 70 2.85 -6.28 14.69
N GLY A 71 1.99 -7.22 14.29
CA GLY A 71 1.36 -8.16 15.21
C GLY A 71 2.32 -9.02 16.03
N TRP A 72 3.61 -9.04 15.68
CA TRP A 72 4.65 -9.73 16.44
C TRP A 72 5.33 -8.84 17.48
N GLY A 73 5.15 -7.52 17.39
CA GLY A 73 5.81 -6.52 18.23
C GLY A 73 6.51 -5.43 17.41
N ALA A 74 7.26 -4.60 18.11
CA ALA A 74 7.99 -3.47 17.54
C ALA A 74 9.39 -3.87 17.05
N GLY A 75 9.78 -3.37 15.88
CA GLY A 75 11.09 -3.58 15.27
C GLY A 75 11.31 -4.97 14.69
N VAL A 76 12.41 -5.12 13.96
CA VAL A 76 12.77 -6.37 13.27
C VAL A 76 13.07 -7.53 14.23
N ALA A 77 13.54 -7.22 15.45
CA ALA A 77 13.89 -8.21 16.45
C ALA A 77 12.66 -8.99 16.97
N ALA A 78 11.49 -8.38 16.90
CA ALA A 78 10.23 -9.01 17.28
C ALA A 78 9.71 -10.02 16.23
N LEU A 79 10.21 -9.96 14.99
CA LEU A 79 9.74 -10.85 13.92
C LEU A 79 10.21 -12.29 14.19
N PRO A 80 9.30 -13.28 14.21
CA PRO A 80 9.69 -14.68 14.39
C PRO A 80 10.54 -15.18 13.22
N GLU A 81 11.29 -16.25 13.41
CA GLU A 81 12.04 -16.90 12.32
C GLU A 81 11.13 -17.46 11.22
N ASP A 82 9.92 -17.88 11.60
CA ASP A 82 8.87 -18.37 10.70
C ASP A 82 7.50 -17.93 11.24
N ALA A 83 6.88 -16.98 10.56
CA ALA A 83 5.59 -16.41 10.90
C ALA A 83 4.44 -17.43 10.81
N ARG A 84 4.51 -18.39 9.88
CA ARG A 84 3.47 -19.43 9.75
C ARG A 84 3.50 -20.35 10.96
N ARG A 85 4.69 -20.80 11.34
CA ARG A 85 4.87 -21.63 12.53
C ARG A 85 4.48 -20.87 13.80
N ALA A 86 4.92 -19.63 13.96
CA ALA A 86 4.60 -18.81 15.12
C ALA A 86 3.10 -18.49 15.23
N ALA A 87 2.40 -18.30 14.11
CA ALA A 87 0.96 -18.03 14.11
C ALA A 87 0.13 -19.23 14.56
N GLY A 88 0.58 -20.46 14.28
CA GLY A 88 -0.22 -21.66 14.47
C GLY A 88 -1.56 -21.54 13.72
N GLU A 89 -2.66 -21.75 14.44
CA GLU A 89 -4.01 -21.67 13.86
C GLU A 89 -4.54 -20.25 13.64
N ARG A 90 -3.82 -19.21 14.09
CA ARG A 90 -4.26 -17.83 13.92
C ARG A 90 -4.29 -17.45 12.44
N ARG A 91 -5.41 -16.88 11.98
CA ARG A 91 -5.55 -16.34 10.62
C ARG A 91 -5.03 -14.92 10.52
N VAL A 92 -5.37 -14.13 11.53
CA VAL A 92 -4.96 -12.74 11.70
C VAL A 92 -4.09 -12.66 12.95
N VAL A 93 -2.94 -12.00 12.83
CA VAL A 93 -2.07 -11.65 13.95
C VAL A 93 -2.18 -10.14 14.14
N THR A 94 -2.81 -9.74 15.24
CA THR A 94 -3.19 -8.35 15.52
C THR A 94 -2.06 -7.58 16.17
N ALA A 95 -1.86 -6.33 15.77
CA ALA A 95 -0.92 -5.42 16.41
C ALA A 95 -1.56 -4.83 17.67
N ALA A 96 -0.77 -4.73 18.75
CA ALA A 96 -1.21 -4.04 19.94
C ALA A 96 -1.50 -2.57 19.62
N THR A 97 -2.59 -2.03 20.18
CA THR A 97 -2.92 -0.61 20.01
C THR A 97 -1.88 0.23 20.77
N PRO A 98 -1.16 1.16 20.11
CA PRO A 98 -0.19 2.00 20.80
C PRO A 98 -0.89 2.94 21.80
N PRO A 99 -0.37 3.07 23.03
CA PRO A 99 -0.94 3.97 24.03
C PRO A 99 -0.46 5.41 23.77
N LEU A 100 -1.01 6.07 22.75
CA LEU A 100 -0.71 7.48 22.49
C LEU A 100 -1.53 8.37 23.44
N ALA A 101 -0.83 9.15 24.25
CA ALA A 101 -1.44 10.12 25.14
C ALA A 101 -1.88 11.38 24.37
N GLY A 102 -2.91 12.05 24.88
CA GLY A 102 -3.36 13.34 24.37
C GLY A 102 -4.82 13.33 23.93
N GLU A 103 -5.51 14.42 24.26
CA GLU A 103 -6.93 14.62 24.01
C GLU A 103 -7.31 14.48 22.52
N ARG A 104 -6.36 14.81 21.64
CA ARG A 104 -6.50 14.66 20.20
C ARG A 104 -6.81 13.24 19.77
N PHE A 105 -6.12 12.26 20.34
CA PHE A 105 -6.23 10.86 19.93
C PHE A 105 -7.43 10.13 20.52
N ARG A 106 -8.21 10.81 21.38
CA ARG A 106 -9.43 10.25 22.00
C ARG A 106 -10.41 9.63 21.00
N ARG A 107 -10.42 10.13 19.76
CA ARG A 107 -11.31 9.66 18.68
C ARG A 107 -10.59 8.93 17.55
N ALA A 108 -9.27 8.85 17.60
CA ALA A 108 -8.48 8.24 16.55
C ALA A 108 -8.72 6.72 16.49
N THR A 109 -8.82 6.18 15.28
CA THR A 109 -8.94 4.72 15.06
C THR A 109 -7.59 4.02 15.29
N ARG A 110 -7.60 2.68 15.47
CA ARG A 110 -6.37 1.92 15.73
C ARG A 110 -5.34 2.12 14.62
N GLU A 111 -5.77 2.17 13.36
CA GLU A 111 -4.87 2.44 12.22
C GLU A 111 -4.23 3.84 12.30
N CYS A 112 -4.93 4.85 12.80
CA CYS A 112 -4.35 6.19 12.99
C CYS A 112 -3.27 6.18 14.08
N LEU A 113 -3.55 5.51 15.20
CA LEU A 113 -2.60 5.36 16.32
C LEU A 113 -1.34 4.60 15.88
N LEU A 114 -1.52 3.51 15.13
CA LEU A 114 -0.43 2.74 14.54
C LEU A 114 0.39 3.57 13.56
N GLY A 115 -0.25 4.37 12.71
CA GLY A 115 0.43 5.27 11.77
C GLY A 115 1.31 6.30 12.46
N VAL A 116 0.77 6.98 13.48
CA VAL A 116 1.53 7.96 14.29
C VAL A 116 2.70 7.29 15.01
N ALA A 117 2.48 6.12 15.62
CA ALA A 117 3.52 5.38 16.33
C ALA A 117 4.62 4.84 15.39
N ALA A 118 4.28 4.45 14.16
CA ALA A 118 5.25 4.03 13.16
C ALA A 118 6.15 5.18 12.70
N VAL A 119 5.62 6.39 12.56
CA VAL A 119 6.43 7.59 12.27
C VAL A 119 7.36 7.90 13.44
N GLU A 120 6.86 7.88 14.67
CA GLU A 120 7.69 8.09 15.88
C GLU A 120 8.84 7.07 15.95
N ALA A 121 8.57 5.80 15.65
CA ALA A 121 9.60 4.77 15.58
C ALA A 121 10.63 5.03 14.48
N ALA A 122 10.19 5.52 13.31
CA ALA A 122 11.08 5.84 12.19
C ALA A 122 11.98 7.05 12.47
N LEU A 123 11.44 8.06 13.16
CA LEU A 123 12.20 9.22 13.62
C LEU A 123 13.28 8.81 14.62
N ARG A 124 12.93 7.97 15.60
CA ARG A 124 13.89 7.43 16.56
C ARG A 124 15.02 6.66 15.87
N GLU A 125 14.71 5.80 14.91
CA GLU A 125 15.75 5.06 14.18
C GLU A 125 16.62 5.97 13.30
N SER A 126 16.02 6.98 12.67
CA SER A 126 16.74 7.93 11.81
C SER A 126 17.53 9.00 12.58
N GLY A 127 17.37 9.08 13.90
CA GLY A 127 17.98 10.13 14.74
C GLY A 127 17.42 11.53 14.48
N LEU A 128 16.26 11.63 13.84
CA LEU A 128 15.58 12.90 13.60
C LEU A 128 14.60 13.21 14.73
N ASP A 129 14.51 14.48 15.09
CA ASP A 129 13.45 14.95 15.97
C ASP A 129 12.18 15.33 15.16
N ARG A 130 11.10 15.64 15.90
CA ARG A 130 9.83 16.06 15.29
C ARG A 130 9.95 17.40 14.56
N ALA A 131 10.75 18.32 15.06
CA ALA A 131 10.92 19.65 14.47
C ALA A 131 11.61 19.56 13.09
N ALA A 132 12.53 18.62 12.92
CA ALA A 132 13.29 18.38 11.70
C ALA A 132 12.44 17.88 10.52
N ILE A 133 11.22 17.39 10.78
CA ILE A 133 10.28 16.98 9.74
C ILE A 133 9.07 17.90 9.61
N ALA A 134 8.89 18.88 10.50
CA ALA A 134 7.74 19.78 10.45
C ALA A 134 7.81 20.74 9.24
N GLY A 135 6.63 21.18 8.79
CA GLY A 135 6.48 22.21 7.77
C GLY A 135 6.40 21.70 6.33
N PRO A 136 6.62 22.59 5.34
CA PRO A 136 6.27 22.33 3.95
C PRO A 136 7.32 21.52 3.19
N ARG A 137 8.49 21.29 3.79
CA ARG A 137 9.63 20.60 3.17
C ARG A 137 9.68 19.10 3.44
N THR A 138 8.67 18.56 4.11
CA THR A 138 8.50 17.12 4.29
C THR A 138 7.30 16.64 3.50
N ALA A 139 7.53 15.68 2.60
CA ALA A 139 6.46 14.98 1.92
C ALA A 139 5.96 13.79 2.75
N LEU A 140 4.66 13.51 2.70
CA LEU A 140 4.04 12.31 3.22
C LEU A 140 3.39 11.53 2.07
N VAL A 141 3.90 10.32 1.82
CA VAL A 141 3.32 9.37 0.87
C VAL A 141 2.76 8.20 1.68
N TYR A 142 1.44 8.09 1.73
CA TYR A 142 0.75 7.02 2.42
C TYR A 142 0.29 5.94 1.44
N VAL A 143 0.43 4.68 1.82
CA VAL A 143 -0.01 3.53 1.02
C VAL A 143 -0.74 2.50 1.88
N THR A 144 -1.81 1.93 1.35
CA THR A 144 -2.58 0.88 2.04
C THR A 144 -3.32 0.02 1.04
N ALA A 145 -3.43 -1.28 1.32
CA ALA A 145 -4.16 -2.26 0.53
C ALA A 145 -5.54 -2.53 1.11
N ALA A 146 -5.64 -2.64 2.45
CA ALA A 146 -6.91 -2.79 3.15
C ALA A 146 -7.72 -1.48 3.17
N ALA A 147 -7.08 -0.37 2.83
CA ALA A 147 -7.66 0.96 2.82
C ALA A 147 -8.28 1.28 4.17
N TYR A 148 -9.59 1.41 4.21
CA TYR A 148 -10.39 1.77 5.38
C TYR A 148 -11.39 0.66 5.69
N GLY A 149 -11.08 -0.58 5.31
CA GLY A 149 -11.97 -1.73 5.52
C GLY A 149 -12.30 -1.98 6.99
N ALA A 150 -11.30 -1.85 7.88
CA ALA A 150 -11.47 -2.00 9.32
C ALA A 150 -12.36 -0.90 9.92
N SER A 151 -12.04 0.37 9.67
CA SER A 151 -12.82 1.52 10.15
C SER A 151 -14.24 1.57 9.58
N ASN A 152 -14.42 1.27 8.28
CA ASN A 152 -15.75 1.14 7.69
C ASN A 152 -16.57 0.05 8.36
N HIS A 153 -15.99 -1.13 8.56
CA HIS A 153 -16.69 -2.24 9.20
C HIS A 153 -17.08 -1.85 10.63
N GLY A 154 -16.18 -1.25 11.39
CA GLY A 154 -16.45 -0.73 12.73
C GLY A 154 -17.59 0.30 12.72
N PHE A 155 -17.56 1.27 11.82
CA PHE A 155 -18.60 2.29 11.67
C PHE A 155 -19.97 1.69 11.33
N ILE A 156 -20.03 0.81 10.32
CA ILE A 156 -21.27 0.19 9.84
C ILE A 156 -21.90 -0.69 10.93
N VAL A 157 -21.10 -1.51 11.61
CA VAL A 157 -21.59 -2.40 12.67
C VAL A 157 -22.04 -1.62 13.90
N ALA A 158 -21.35 -0.54 14.26
CA ALA A 158 -21.73 0.33 15.36
C ALA A 158 -23.02 1.12 15.07
N GLY A 159 -23.26 1.50 13.81
CA GLY A 159 -24.45 2.23 13.38
C GLY A 159 -25.67 1.36 13.05
N ALA A 160 -25.51 0.03 12.98
CA ALA A 160 -26.62 -0.86 12.66
C ALA A 160 -27.68 -0.86 13.79
N PRO A 161 -28.98 -0.76 13.46
CA PRO A 161 -30.04 -0.85 14.47
C PRO A 161 -29.95 -2.22 15.16
N ARG A 162 -29.60 -2.22 16.45
CA ARG A 162 -29.65 -3.44 17.25
C ARG A 162 -31.12 -3.87 17.34
N ALA A 163 -31.39 -5.14 17.05
CA ALA A 163 -32.71 -5.73 17.28
C ALA A 163 -33.17 -5.36 18.69
N ALA A 164 -34.38 -4.77 18.76
CA ALA A 164 -34.96 -4.08 19.90
C ALA A 164 -34.45 -4.56 21.28
N LYS A 165 -33.70 -3.70 21.97
CA LYS A 165 -33.64 -3.72 23.43
C LYS A 165 -34.39 -2.48 23.93
N SER A 166 -35.45 -2.79 24.67
CA SER A 166 -36.29 -2.00 25.57
C SER A 166 -35.94 -0.51 25.75
N GLU A 167 -37.00 0.29 25.66
CA GLU A 167 -37.10 1.70 26.04
C GLU A 167 -36.15 2.14 27.15
N GLY A 168 -35.41 3.22 26.90
CA GLY A 168 -34.76 4.02 27.96
C GLY A 168 -33.24 4.15 27.93
N GLY A 169 -32.50 3.49 27.03
CA GLY A 169 -31.03 3.52 27.03
C GLY A 169 -30.41 4.22 25.82
N LEU A 170 -29.85 5.43 26.00
CA LEU A 170 -28.86 6.01 25.08
C LEU A 170 -27.56 5.21 25.17
N SER A 171 -27.50 4.01 24.57
CA SER A 171 -26.28 3.19 24.55
C SER A 171 -26.01 2.60 23.16
N GLY A 172 -26.05 3.45 22.14
CA GLY A 172 -25.43 3.15 20.85
C GLY A 172 -23.91 3.24 20.96
N ASP A 173 -23.18 2.35 20.31
CA ASP A 173 -21.73 2.49 20.17
C ASP A 173 -21.47 3.79 19.38
N ALA A 174 -20.89 4.79 20.05
CA ALA A 174 -20.70 6.13 19.48
C ALA A 174 -19.86 6.12 18.20
N ARG A 175 -19.11 5.03 17.95
CA ARG A 175 -18.33 4.80 16.72
C ARG A 175 -19.16 4.78 15.43
N GLY A 176 -20.47 4.56 15.51
CA GLY A 176 -21.40 4.65 14.38
C GLY A 176 -21.99 6.04 14.13
N SER A 177 -21.63 7.03 14.96
CA SER A 177 -22.16 8.39 14.86
C SER A 177 -21.45 9.22 13.80
N ALA A 178 -22.07 10.32 13.37
CA ALA A 178 -21.51 11.27 12.40
C ALA A 178 -20.12 11.82 12.81
N LEU A 179 -19.78 11.81 14.11
CA LEU A 179 -18.47 12.22 14.62
C LEU A 179 -17.32 11.33 14.14
N TYR A 180 -17.57 10.06 13.84
CA TYR A 180 -16.56 9.09 13.40
C TYR A 180 -16.51 8.90 11.89
N PHE A 181 -17.45 9.48 11.14
CA PHE A 181 -17.48 9.43 9.68
C PHE A 181 -16.17 9.92 9.02
N PRO A 182 -15.48 10.97 9.51
CA PRO A 182 -14.18 11.35 8.93
C PRO A 182 -13.11 10.25 9.00
N TYR A 183 -13.18 9.37 10.00
CA TYR A 183 -12.24 8.26 10.15
C TYR A 183 -12.52 7.07 9.23
N THR A 184 -13.61 7.10 8.47
CA THR A 184 -13.89 6.09 7.43
C THR A 184 -13.26 6.45 6.09
N ALA A 185 -12.58 7.59 5.99
CA ALA A 185 -11.90 8.01 4.77
C ALA A 185 -10.47 7.45 4.69
N PRO A 186 -9.97 7.07 3.49
CA PRO A 186 -8.58 6.64 3.31
C PRO A 186 -7.55 7.72 3.70
N SER A 187 -7.96 8.98 3.82
CA SER A 187 -7.12 10.08 4.26
C SER A 187 -6.97 10.22 5.77
N ALA A 188 -7.73 9.49 6.59
CA ALA A 188 -7.74 9.68 8.04
C ALA A 188 -6.36 9.43 8.68
N VAL A 189 -5.74 8.29 8.40
CA VAL A 189 -4.41 7.92 8.91
C VAL A 189 -3.35 8.96 8.53
N PRO A 190 -3.13 9.29 7.24
CA PRO A 190 -2.13 10.28 6.89
C PRO A 190 -2.47 11.69 7.35
N ALA A 191 -3.75 12.05 7.53
CA ALA A 191 -4.14 13.35 8.07
C ALA A 191 -3.76 13.48 9.54
N GLU A 192 -4.01 12.42 10.33
CA GLU A 192 -3.57 12.40 11.73
C GLU A 192 -2.04 12.49 11.85
N VAL A 193 -1.31 11.80 10.99
CA VAL A 193 0.15 11.95 10.95
C VAL A 193 0.55 13.38 10.56
N ALA A 194 -0.03 13.93 9.49
CA ALA A 194 0.31 15.28 9.04
C ALA A 194 0.06 16.34 10.11
N ILE A 195 -1.10 16.29 10.78
CA ILE A 195 -1.44 17.23 11.84
C ILE A 195 -0.55 16.98 13.08
N GLU A 196 -0.13 15.75 13.37
CA GLU A 196 0.71 15.43 14.55
C GLU A 196 2.14 15.92 14.43
N TYR A 197 2.70 15.81 13.23
CA TYR A 197 4.08 16.22 12.98
C TYR A 197 4.17 17.58 12.28
N GLY A 198 3.06 18.31 12.17
CA GLY A 198 3.02 19.64 11.55
C GLY A 198 3.40 19.65 10.08
N LEU A 199 3.08 18.58 9.33
CA LEU A 199 3.45 18.42 7.93
C LEU A 199 2.51 19.21 7.03
N THR A 200 3.08 20.10 6.21
CA THR A 200 2.33 20.92 5.25
C THR A 200 2.85 20.79 3.82
N GLY A 201 3.74 19.81 3.58
CA GLY A 201 4.35 19.55 2.28
C GLY A 201 3.51 18.64 1.38
N GLY A 202 4.17 18.00 0.41
CA GLY A 202 3.50 17.11 -0.55
C GLY A 202 2.77 15.95 0.13
N TYR A 203 1.51 15.73 -0.21
CA TYR A 203 0.64 14.75 0.43
C TYR A 203 0.02 13.83 -0.62
N VAL A 204 0.33 12.54 -0.57
CA VAL A 204 -0.10 11.55 -1.58
C VAL A 204 -0.65 10.31 -0.88
N ILE A 205 -1.76 9.78 -1.38
CA ILE A 205 -2.34 8.51 -0.93
C ILE A 205 -2.40 7.55 -2.12
N LEU A 206 -1.83 6.37 -1.96
CA LEU A 206 -1.92 5.27 -2.90
C LEU A 206 -2.72 4.12 -2.29
N VAL A 207 -3.66 3.57 -3.04
CA VAL A 207 -4.44 2.39 -2.61
C VAL A 207 -4.01 1.18 -3.44
N GLY A 208 -3.39 0.21 -2.78
CA GLY A 208 -2.85 -1.00 -3.38
C GLY A 208 -1.88 -1.73 -2.44
N GLY A 209 -1.57 -3.00 -2.73
CA GLY A 209 -0.64 -3.80 -1.92
C GLY A 209 0.83 -3.50 -2.19
N ALA A 210 1.69 -4.50 -1.96
CA ALA A 210 3.15 -4.35 -2.01
C ALA A 210 3.68 -3.63 -3.26
N ALA A 211 3.12 -3.89 -4.46
CA ALA A 211 3.54 -3.17 -5.67
C ALA A 211 3.31 -1.64 -5.58
N ALA A 212 2.20 -1.20 -4.97
CA ALA A 212 1.91 0.21 -4.76
C ALA A 212 2.81 0.84 -3.70
N ALA A 213 3.32 0.07 -2.73
CA ALA A 213 4.29 0.56 -1.77
C ALA A 213 5.68 0.79 -2.41
N VAL A 214 6.05 -0.02 -3.41
CA VAL A 214 7.22 0.28 -4.25
C VAL A 214 6.99 1.55 -5.07
N ASP A 215 5.80 1.75 -5.64
CA ASP A 215 5.44 3.01 -6.30
C ASP A 215 5.51 4.20 -5.34
N ALA A 216 5.13 4.02 -4.07
CA ALA A 216 5.20 5.04 -3.04
C ALA A 216 6.64 5.48 -2.75
N LEU A 217 7.57 4.51 -2.64
CA LEU A 217 9.00 4.78 -2.51
C LEU A 217 9.55 5.54 -3.72
N TRP A 218 9.15 5.16 -4.93
CA TRP A 218 9.54 5.87 -6.16
C TRP A 218 8.97 7.29 -6.21
N GLN A 219 7.70 7.48 -5.84
CA GLN A 219 7.06 8.79 -5.79
C GLN A 219 7.74 9.71 -4.77
N ALA A 220 8.09 9.18 -3.60
CA ALA A 220 8.82 9.92 -2.57
C ALA A 220 10.21 10.36 -3.07
N GLY A 221 10.98 9.47 -3.69
CA GLY A 221 12.26 9.83 -4.31
C GLY A 221 12.11 10.85 -5.43
N THR A 222 11.05 10.76 -6.24
CA THR A 222 10.76 11.76 -7.29
C THR A 222 10.52 13.15 -6.69
N LEU A 223 9.81 13.25 -5.56
CA LEU A 223 9.60 14.52 -4.85
C LEU A 223 10.90 15.10 -4.30
N LEU A 224 11.78 14.24 -3.78
CA LEU A 224 13.11 14.61 -3.29
C LEU A 224 14.01 15.10 -4.45
N THR A 225 14.14 14.33 -5.53
CA THR A 225 14.95 14.69 -6.72
C THR A 225 14.46 15.97 -7.38
N ALA A 226 13.16 16.24 -7.37
CA ALA A 226 12.58 17.47 -7.90
C ALA A 226 12.72 18.68 -6.96
N GLY A 227 13.37 18.54 -5.80
CA GLY A 227 13.51 19.61 -4.80
C GLY A 227 12.18 20.06 -4.20
N ARG A 228 11.13 19.24 -4.29
CA ARG A 228 9.79 19.52 -3.75
C ARG A 228 9.68 19.20 -2.26
N ALA A 229 10.59 18.38 -1.76
CA ALA A 229 10.77 18.08 -0.35
C ALA A 229 12.27 17.82 -0.08
N ASP A 230 12.69 18.05 1.16
CA ASP A 230 14.04 17.70 1.63
C ASP A 230 14.02 16.38 2.42
N THR A 231 12.86 16.02 2.96
CA THR A 231 12.56 14.75 3.62
C THR A 231 11.27 14.17 3.06
N ALA A 232 11.19 12.84 2.92
CA ALA A 232 9.94 12.17 2.56
C ALA A 232 9.66 11.00 3.52
N LEU A 233 8.43 10.93 4.01
CA LEU A 233 7.92 9.83 4.79
C LEU A 233 7.10 8.92 3.87
N VAL A 234 7.44 7.63 3.83
CA VAL A 234 6.63 6.61 3.16
C VAL A 234 6.01 5.73 4.22
N LEU A 235 4.72 5.92 4.46
CA LEU A 235 3.95 5.28 5.52
C LEU A 235 3.00 4.24 4.93
N ALA A 236 2.98 3.05 5.51
CA ALA A 236 1.98 2.03 5.24
C ALA A 236 1.34 1.54 6.54
N VAL A 237 0.01 1.38 6.56
CA VAL A 237 -0.73 0.82 7.68
C VAL A 237 -1.79 -0.16 7.18
N GLU A 238 -1.84 -1.33 7.82
CA GLU A 238 -2.73 -2.43 7.51
C GLU A 238 -3.32 -3.02 8.81
N THR A 239 -4.62 -2.87 8.98
CA THR A 239 -5.39 -3.41 10.12
C THR A 239 -6.53 -4.29 9.64
N PHE A 240 -6.85 -5.32 10.42
CA PHE A 240 -7.76 -6.40 10.06
C PHE A 240 -8.65 -6.88 11.20
N GLU A 241 -8.32 -6.62 12.47
CA GLU A 241 -9.03 -7.16 13.64
C GLU A 241 -10.55 -6.95 13.53
N GLU A 242 -10.98 -5.73 13.23
CA GLU A 242 -12.39 -5.32 13.13
C GLU A 242 -13.12 -6.12 12.05
N CYS A 243 -12.44 -6.50 10.98
CA CYS A 243 -13.00 -7.22 9.83
C CYS A 243 -12.45 -8.65 9.70
N ALA A 244 -11.88 -9.22 10.77
CA ALA A 244 -11.18 -10.51 10.72
C ALA A 244 -12.09 -11.64 10.23
N ALA A 245 -13.38 -11.60 10.57
CA ALA A 245 -14.37 -12.56 10.08
C ALA A 245 -14.55 -12.53 8.56
N LEU A 246 -14.45 -11.35 7.92
CA LEU A 246 -14.52 -11.21 6.46
C LEU A 246 -13.29 -11.84 5.80
N TRP A 247 -12.10 -11.57 6.34
CA TRP A 247 -10.84 -12.18 5.86
C TRP A 247 -10.81 -13.70 6.08
N ALA A 248 -11.40 -14.19 7.17
CA ALA A 248 -11.53 -15.63 7.42
C ALA A 248 -12.42 -16.33 6.37
N ARG A 249 -13.53 -15.69 5.96
CA ARG A 249 -14.40 -16.19 4.87
C ARG A 249 -13.70 -16.13 3.51
N GLY A 250 -12.98 -15.04 3.25
CA GLY A 250 -12.20 -14.81 2.04
C GLY A 250 -10.84 -15.52 2.00
N ARG A 251 -10.60 -16.56 2.82
CA ARG A 251 -9.28 -17.19 3.04
C ARG A 251 -8.46 -17.59 1.81
N TRP A 252 -9.08 -17.69 0.65
CA TRP A 252 -8.43 -18.06 -0.60
C TRP A 252 -7.78 -16.87 -1.31
N THR A 253 -8.05 -15.63 -0.87
CA THR A 253 -7.59 -14.40 -1.51
C THR A 253 -6.29 -13.87 -0.95
N THR A 254 -5.86 -14.34 0.23
CA THR A 254 -4.66 -13.86 0.93
C THR A 254 -3.88 -15.02 1.56
N PRO A 255 -2.54 -15.04 1.43
CA PRO A 255 -1.69 -15.98 2.16
C PRO A 255 -1.84 -15.83 3.68
N ARG A 256 -1.53 -16.91 4.42
CA ARG A 256 -1.52 -16.91 5.89
C ARG A 256 -0.08 -16.89 6.45
N PRO A 257 0.11 -16.34 7.65
CA PRO A 257 -0.85 -15.53 8.41
C PRO A 257 -1.00 -14.13 7.81
N LEU A 258 -2.19 -13.54 7.91
CA LEU A 258 -2.37 -12.11 7.68
C LEU A 258 -1.94 -11.38 8.96
N VAL A 259 -1.05 -10.40 8.85
CA VAL A 259 -0.42 -9.77 10.00
C VAL A 259 -0.62 -8.27 9.91
N GLU A 260 -1.25 -7.70 10.93
CA GLU A 260 -1.38 -6.25 11.03
C GLU A 260 -0.01 -5.61 11.16
N ALA A 261 0.17 -4.50 10.47
CA ALA A 261 1.44 -3.80 10.45
C ALA A 261 1.25 -2.30 10.23
N ALA A 262 2.18 -1.54 10.80
CA ALA A 262 2.43 -0.16 10.42
C ALA A 262 3.93 0.04 10.26
N ALA A 263 4.33 0.56 9.11
CA ALA A 263 5.73 0.77 8.78
C ALA A 263 5.92 2.14 8.14
N CYS A 264 6.97 2.86 8.53
CA CYS A 264 7.30 4.16 7.96
C CYS A 264 8.78 4.23 7.62
N ALA A 265 9.12 4.52 6.38
CA ALA A 265 10.49 4.81 5.96
C ALA A 265 10.72 6.33 5.89
N VAL A 266 11.85 6.80 6.43
CA VAL A 266 12.32 8.18 6.27
C VAL A 266 13.35 8.23 5.15
N LEU A 267 13.09 9.04 4.13
CA LEU A 267 13.95 9.21 2.95
C LEU A 267 14.51 10.64 2.90
N ARG A 268 15.78 10.78 2.53
CA ARG A 268 16.43 12.05 2.16
C ARG A 268 17.33 11.86 0.93
N GLY A 269 17.82 12.97 0.39
CA GLY A 269 18.70 12.98 -0.78
C GLY A 269 17.94 13.27 -2.06
N GLY A 270 18.33 12.64 -3.16
CA GLY A 270 17.79 12.87 -4.50
C GLY A 270 18.35 11.88 -5.50
N GLY A 271 18.39 12.23 -6.78
CA GLY A 271 19.03 11.41 -7.82
C GLY A 271 18.14 10.41 -8.54
N GLU A 272 18.73 9.70 -9.49
CA GLU A 272 18.04 8.71 -10.31
C GLU A 272 17.80 7.43 -9.51
N LEU A 273 16.57 6.94 -9.55
CA LEU A 273 16.15 5.71 -8.90
C LEU A 273 16.03 4.60 -9.93
N GLU A 274 16.63 3.45 -9.66
CA GLU A 274 16.38 2.23 -10.43
C GLU A 274 15.01 1.67 -10.04
N TYR A 275 13.98 2.11 -10.75
CA TYR A 275 12.60 1.67 -10.58
C TYR A 275 12.07 1.01 -11.85
N GLY A 276 11.26 -0.04 -11.72
CA GLY A 276 10.62 -0.67 -12.86
C GLY A 276 9.86 -1.94 -12.52
N PRO A 277 9.42 -2.71 -13.54
CA PRO A 277 8.95 -4.07 -13.32
C PRO A 277 10.08 -4.92 -12.76
N GLY A 278 9.74 -5.88 -11.90
CA GLY A 278 10.71 -6.79 -11.30
C GLY A 278 10.15 -8.19 -11.10
N ASP A 279 11.03 -9.11 -10.75
CA ASP A 279 10.68 -10.46 -10.33
C ASP A 279 10.70 -10.59 -8.81
N ALA A 280 10.15 -11.68 -8.29
CA ALA A 280 10.20 -11.96 -6.85
C ALA A 280 11.66 -12.03 -6.37
N SER A 281 11.95 -11.41 -5.23
CA SER A 281 13.30 -11.39 -4.66
C SER A 281 13.45 -12.33 -3.45
N THR A 282 14.70 -12.68 -3.13
CA THR A 282 15.03 -13.38 -1.89
C THR A 282 14.58 -12.58 -0.66
N LEU A 283 14.65 -11.25 -0.72
CA LEU A 283 14.20 -10.37 0.36
C LEU A 283 12.67 -10.45 0.52
N GLU A 284 11.90 -10.44 -0.56
CA GLU A 284 10.44 -10.61 -0.51
C GLU A 284 10.06 -11.98 0.07
N THR A 285 10.79 -13.03 -0.28
CA THR A 285 10.61 -14.38 0.30
C THR A 285 10.93 -14.38 1.80
N LEU A 286 12.00 -13.70 2.21
CA LEU A 286 12.37 -13.56 3.61
C LEU A 286 11.31 -12.78 4.40
N VAL A 287 10.77 -11.70 3.85
CA VAL A 287 9.67 -10.93 4.45
C VAL A 287 8.44 -11.83 4.66
N ALA A 288 8.01 -12.55 3.61
CA ALA A 288 6.86 -13.44 3.70
C ALA A 288 7.07 -14.54 4.77
N ARG A 289 8.30 -15.05 4.90
CA ARG A 289 8.66 -16.03 5.93
C ARG A 289 8.66 -15.42 7.34
N ARG A 290 9.33 -14.28 7.56
CA ARG A 290 9.56 -13.68 8.89
C ARG A 290 8.35 -12.91 9.43
N ALA A 291 7.63 -12.21 8.56
CA ALA A 291 6.53 -11.33 8.96
C ALA A 291 5.15 -11.90 8.65
N GLY A 292 5.03 -12.78 7.64
CA GLY A 292 3.73 -13.20 7.09
C GLY A 292 3.23 -12.23 6.00
N GLU A 293 1.93 -12.30 5.72
CA GLU A 293 1.28 -11.40 4.75
C GLU A 293 0.94 -10.06 5.44
N THR A 294 1.64 -9.00 5.04
CA THR A 294 1.50 -7.64 5.58
C THR A 294 1.05 -6.63 4.52
N LEU A 295 0.56 -7.11 3.37
CA LEU A 295 0.02 -6.33 2.26
C LEU A 295 0.96 -5.17 1.84
N ALA A 296 0.51 -3.90 1.91
CA ALA A 296 1.32 -2.76 1.50
C ALA A 296 2.54 -2.53 2.41
N CYS A 297 2.55 -3.02 3.65
CA CYS A 297 3.71 -2.87 4.53
C CYS A 297 4.90 -3.74 4.11
N GLY A 298 4.70 -4.80 3.33
CA GLY A 298 5.72 -5.80 2.98
C GLY A 298 7.06 -5.22 2.48
N PRO A 299 7.06 -4.32 1.48
CA PRO A 299 8.28 -3.66 1.02
C PRO A 299 9.02 -2.87 2.10
N LEU A 300 8.30 -2.20 3.01
CA LEU A 300 8.90 -1.45 4.11
C LEU A 300 9.46 -2.40 5.19
N VAL A 301 8.81 -3.54 5.44
CA VAL A 301 9.40 -4.62 6.27
C VAL A 301 10.71 -5.12 5.64
N GLY A 302 10.75 -5.27 4.31
CA GLY A 302 11.96 -5.63 3.57
C GLY A 302 13.09 -4.60 3.76
N LEU A 303 12.77 -3.31 3.70
CA LEU A 303 13.73 -2.24 4.01
C LEU A 303 14.27 -2.36 5.44
N ALA A 304 13.39 -2.55 6.43
CA ALA A 304 13.80 -2.70 7.83
C ALA A 304 14.75 -3.90 8.03
N LEU A 305 14.42 -5.06 7.43
CA LEU A 305 15.27 -6.25 7.48
C LEU A 305 16.64 -6.03 6.82
N ALA A 306 16.67 -5.41 5.64
CA ALA A 306 17.92 -5.14 4.94
C ALA A 306 18.82 -4.14 5.70
N ARG A 307 18.21 -3.11 6.32
CA ARG A 307 18.92 -2.17 7.20
C ARG A 307 19.53 -2.84 8.41
N ALA A 308 18.75 -3.68 9.09
CA ALA A 308 19.23 -4.43 10.25
C ALA A 308 20.36 -5.40 9.89
N ALA A 309 20.41 -5.88 8.65
CA ALA A 309 21.51 -6.68 8.12
C ALA A 309 22.72 -5.84 7.63
N GLY A 310 22.66 -4.51 7.74
CA GLY A 310 23.74 -3.60 7.33
C GLY A 310 23.92 -3.46 5.82
N ALA A 311 22.89 -3.75 5.01
CA ALA A 311 22.98 -3.69 3.56
C ALA A 311 23.05 -2.24 3.05
N PRO A 312 24.18 -1.77 2.47
CA PRO A 312 24.34 -0.36 2.08
C PRO A 312 23.46 0.06 0.90
N ARG A 313 23.05 -0.91 0.08
CA ARG A 313 22.09 -0.74 -1.02
C ARG A 313 21.17 -1.95 -1.01
N VAL A 314 19.88 -1.70 -1.18
CA VAL A 314 18.85 -2.74 -1.16
C VAL A 314 17.97 -2.60 -2.39
N ARG A 315 17.63 -3.73 -2.99
CA ARG A 315 16.58 -3.84 -4.01
C ARG A 315 15.34 -4.42 -3.34
N VAL A 316 14.28 -3.64 -3.31
CA VAL A 316 13.00 -4.04 -2.73
C VAL A 316 12.04 -4.36 -3.86
N THR A 317 11.30 -5.45 -3.71
CA THR A 317 10.28 -5.88 -4.66
C THR A 317 8.93 -5.95 -3.95
N GLY A 318 7.86 -5.82 -4.72
CA GLY A 318 6.51 -5.94 -4.20
C GLY A 318 5.57 -6.52 -5.24
N ARG A 319 4.96 -7.65 -4.92
CA ARG A 319 3.94 -8.31 -5.75
C ARG A 319 2.54 -8.08 -5.21
N TRP A 320 1.62 -7.69 -6.08
CA TRP A 320 0.21 -7.58 -5.74
C TRP A 320 -0.68 -7.80 -6.96
N ARG A 321 -1.62 -8.75 -6.86
CA ARG A 321 -2.65 -9.05 -7.89
C ARG A 321 -2.11 -9.09 -9.32
N GLY A 322 -1.02 -9.85 -9.53
CA GLY A 322 -0.41 -10.05 -10.84
C GLY A 322 0.56 -8.95 -11.29
N ARG A 323 0.63 -7.82 -10.58
CA ARG A 323 1.65 -6.78 -10.80
C ARG A 323 2.85 -7.03 -9.89
N CYS A 324 4.04 -6.79 -10.41
CA CYS A 324 5.28 -6.75 -9.63
C CYS A 324 6.04 -5.46 -9.97
N ALA A 325 6.57 -4.80 -8.94
CA ALA A 325 7.41 -3.62 -9.07
C ALA A 325 8.67 -3.79 -8.22
N GLN A 326 9.75 -3.13 -8.62
CA GLN A 326 11.00 -3.10 -7.88
C GLN A 326 11.59 -1.68 -7.82
N ILE A 327 12.35 -1.42 -6.76
CA ILE A 327 13.15 -0.20 -6.59
C ILE A 327 14.47 -0.50 -5.89
N ALA A 328 15.56 0.15 -6.30
CA ALA A 328 16.82 0.16 -5.55
C ALA A 328 16.99 1.45 -4.73
N LEU A 329 17.40 1.31 -3.47
CA LEU A 329 17.60 2.41 -2.52
C LEU A 329 18.91 2.23 -1.76
N ALA A 330 19.55 3.34 -1.38
CA ALA A 330 20.65 3.31 -0.42
C ALA A 330 20.09 3.24 1.02
N THR A 331 20.81 2.58 1.92
CA THR A 331 20.48 2.55 3.35
C THR A 331 21.64 3.06 4.22
#